data_AF-A0A7S2HYY5-F1
#
_entry.id   AF-A0A7S2HYY5-F1
#
_cell.length_a   1.000
_cell.length_b   1.000
_cell.length_c   1.000
_cell.angle_alpha   90.00
_cell.angle_beta   90.00
_cell.angle_gamma   90.00
#
_symmetry.space_group_name_H-M   'P 1'
#
loop_
_entity.id
_entity.type
_entity.pdbx_description
1 polymer ?
#
loop_
_entity_poly.entity_id
_entity_poly.type
_entity_poly.pdbx_seq_one_letter_code
_entity_poly.pdbx_strand_id
1 'polypeptide(L)'
;ILKKTAPEGEQPPVFFMIGSQRSGSNWLRTILDQREDLAGPHPPHMMRDFMPIVDKFGNLENSENMEILVDHLCTFVERNQVPWTDKHGEKISFCRHLIYRHAKEACSRLKGNRHTQKDVNGPVFLEKEFYILSIFDAIMNYYAKVNSKRLWMCKSMGMSKYHDFLLEFYGEERLRYIYLV
;
A
#
# COMPACT_ATOMS: atom_id res chain seq x y z
N ILE A 1 15.39 -21.10 -10.97
CA ILE A 1 15.03 -19.80 -11.58
C ILE A 1 14.00 -19.17 -10.64
N LEU A 2 14.26 -18.27 -9.68
CA LEU A 2 15.32 -17.31 -9.39
C LEU A 2 15.65 -17.40 -7.88
N LYS A 3 16.89 -17.67 -7.52
CA LYS A 3 17.45 -17.27 -6.21
C LYS A 3 18.48 -16.19 -6.50
N LYS A 4 18.02 -14.99 -6.84
CA LYS A 4 18.78 -13.78 -6.56
C LYS A 4 18.14 -13.20 -5.32
N THR A 5 18.74 -13.45 -4.16
CA THR A 5 18.55 -12.58 -3.00
C THR A 5 18.85 -11.18 -3.50
N ALA A 6 17.85 -10.30 -3.53
CA ALA A 6 18.07 -8.90 -3.87
C ALA A 6 19.21 -8.36 -2.99
N PRO A 7 20.14 -7.58 -3.54
CA PRO A 7 21.24 -6.97 -2.78
C PRO A 7 20.71 -6.31 -1.50
N GLU A 8 21.49 -6.40 -0.43
CA GLU A 8 21.18 -5.74 0.84
C GLU A 8 20.92 -4.25 0.59
N GLY A 9 19.71 -3.79 0.87
CA GLY A 9 19.26 -2.41 0.66
C GLY A 9 18.17 -2.21 -0.39
N GLU A 10 17.91 -3.19 -1.27
CA GLU A 10 16.88 -3.04 -2.31
C GLU A 10 15.47 -3.44 -1.79
N GLN A 11 14.52 -2.51 -1.88
CA GLN A 11 13.14 -2.76 -1.45
C GLN A 11 12.47 -3.81 -2.33
N PRO A 12 11.72 -4.78 -1.76
CA PRO A 12 11.10 -5.84 -2.55
C PRO A 12 10.05 -5.29 -3.53
N PRO A 13 9.88 -5.91 -4.71
CA PRO A 13 8.85 -5.51 -5.67
C PRO A 13 7.45 -5.61 -5.06
N VAL A 14 6.56 -4.75 -5.53
CA VAL A 14 5.14 -4.73 -5.15
C VAL A 14 4.29 -5.04 -6.37
N PHE A 15 3.25 -5.86 -6.18
CA PHE A 15 2.46 -6.35 -7.29
C PHE A 15 1.03 -5.83 -7.22
N PHE A 16 0.56 -5.26 -8.32
CA PHE A 16 -0.85 -4.93 -8.50
C PHE A 16 -1.46 -5.81 -9.59
N MET A 17 -2.44 -6.62 -9.23
CA MET A 17 -3.18 -7.44 -10.18
C MET A 17 -4.36 -6.65 -10.73
N ILE A 18 -4.31 -6.38 -12.03
CA ILE A 18 -5.29 -5.61 -12.79
C ILE A 18 -6.00 -6.56 -13.75
N GLY A 19 -7.32 -6.52 -13.78
CA GLY A 19 -8.08 -7.30 -14.74
C GLY A 19 -9.54 -6.88 -14.80
N SER A 20 -10.25 -7.37 -15.81
CA SER A 20 -11.69 -7.16 -15.97
C SER A 20 -12.49 -7.81 -14.83
N GLN A 21 -13.76 -7.41 -14.66
CA GLN A 21 -14.66 -8.15 -13.77
C GLN A 21 -14.79 -9.59 -14.25
N ARG A 22 -14.83 -10.55 -13.32
CA ARG A 22 -14.96 -11.99 -13.60
C ARG A 22 -13.76 -12.63 -14.33
N SER A 23 -12.60 -11.97 -14.37
CA SER A 23 -11.32 -12.48 -14.92
C SER A 23 -10.65 -13.63 -14.16
N GLY A 24 -11.28 -14.20 -13.12
CA GLY A 24 -10.64 -15.20 -12.25
C GLY A 24 -9.55 -14.64 -11.32
N SER A 25 -9.33 -13.32 -11.31
CA SER A 25 -8.28 -12.64 -10.52
C SER A 25 -8.36 -12.90 -9.01
N ASN A 26 -9.57 -13.03 -8.45
CA ASN A 26 -9.77 -13.44 -7.06
C ASN A 26 -9.20 -14.83 -6.76
N TRP A 27 -9.42 -15.79 -7.66
CA TRP A 27 -8.98 -17.17 -7.50
C TRP A 27 -7.46 -17.29 -7.69
N LEU A 28 -6.91 -16.61 -8.70
CA LEU A 28 -5.46 -16.54 -8.88
C LEU A 28 -4.77 -15.92 -7.66
N ARG A 29 -5.32 -14.84 -7.09
CA ARG A 29 -4.81 -14.24 -5.83
C ARG A 29 -4.74 -15.28 -4.72
N THR A 30 -5.81 -16.06 -4.49
CA THR A 30 -5.82 -17.07 -3.42
C THR A 30 -4.79 -18.18 -3.64
N ILE A 31 -4.54 -18.58 -4.89
CA ILE A 31 -3.51 -19.55 -5.24
C ILE A 31 -2.11 -18.96 -4.97
N LEU A 32 -1.84 -17.75 -5.47
CA LEU A 32 -0.55 -17.10 -5.30
C LEU A 32 -0.24 -16.80 -3.83
N ASP A 33 -1.26 -16.54 -3.01
CA ASP A 33 -1.14 -16.35 -1.56
C ASP A 33 -0.78 -17.65 -0.81
N GLN A 34 -0.81 -18.83 -1.45
CA GLN A 34 -0.27 -20.06 -0.85
C GLN A 34 1.26 -20.12 -0.88
N ARG A 35 1.93 -19.20 -1.61
CA ARG A 35 3.39 -19.14 -1.62
C ARG A 35 3.94 -18.68 -0.26
N GLU A 36 5.07 -19.27 0.11
CA GLU A 36 5.81 -18.96 1.35
C GLU A 36 6.31 -17.51 1.40
N ASP A 37 6.50 -16.86 0.26
CA ASP A 37 7.14 -15.55 0.15
C ASP A 37 6.20 -14.40 -0.21
N LEU A 38 4.94 -14.66 -0.62
CA LEU A 38 4.03 -13.67 -1.19
C LEU A 38 2.69 -13.61 -0.45
N ALA A 39 2.39 -12.44 0.13
CA ALA A 39 1.13 -12.14 0.78
C ALA A 39 0.14 -11.55 -0.23
N GLY A 40 -1.06 -12.11 -0.33
CA GLY A 40 -2.11 -11.59 -1.19
C GLY A 40 -3.44 -11.51 -0.46
N PRO A 41 -3.62 -10.62 0.53
CA PRO A 41 -4.86 -10.54 1.31
C PRO A 41 -6.07 -10.14 0.44
N HIS A 42 -7.28 -10.30 0.98
CA HIS A 42 -8.46 -9.77 0.33
C HIS A 42 -8.34 -8.24 0.15
N PRO A 43 -8.65 -7.65 -1.02
CA PRO A 43 -8.37 -6.25 -1.27
C PRO A 43 -9.01 -5.32 -0.23
N PRO A 44 -8.29 -4.30 0.27
CA PRO A 44 -8.80 -3.42 1.31
C PRO A 44 -9.58 -2.23 0.76
N HIS A 45 -9.53 -1.95 -0.55
CA HIS A 45 -10.28 -0.88 -1.22
C HIS A 45 -10.11 0.55 -0.68
N MET A 46 -9.07 0.83 0.11
CA MET A 46 -8.82 2.14 0.74
C MET A 46 -8.93 3.32 -0.23
N MET A 47 -8.22 3.30 -1.37
CA MET A 47 -8.25 4.39 -2.35
C MET A 47 -9.66 4.66 -2.91
N ARG A 48 -10.51 3.62 -3.04
CA ARG A 48 -11.88 3.80 -3.55
C ARG A 48 -12.76 4.47 -2.50
N ASP A 49 -12.62 4.05 -1.25
CA ASP A 49 -13.57 4.39 -0.19
C ASP A 49 -13.17 5.65 0.59
N PHE A 50 -11.88 5.97 0.66
CA PHE A 50 -11.37 7.12 1.41
C PHE A 50 -11.09 8.35 0.54
N MET A 51 -10.75 8.20 -0.74
CA MET A 51 -10.54 9.37 -1.62
C MET A 51 -11.73 10.34 -1.68
N PRO A 52 -13.01 9.89 -1.70
CA PRO A 52 -14.15 10.81 -1.70
C PRO A 52 -14.35 11.58 -0.38
N ILE A 53 -13.72 11.13 0.71
CA ILE A 53 -13.91 11.69 2.06
C ILE A 53 -12.62 12.21 2.71
N VAL A 54 -11.47 12.06 2.05
CA VAL A 54 -10.16 12.40 2.62
C VAL A 54 -10.05 13.88 3.03
N ASP A 55 -10.73 14.77 2.31
CA ASP A 55 -10.74 16.21 2.62
C ASP A 55 -11.44 16.51 3.95
N LYS A 56 -12.29 15.60 4.46
CA LYS A 56 -12.96 15.74 5.76
C LYS A 56 -12.02 15.56 6.95
N PHE A 57 -10.83 15.00 6.73
CA PHE A 57 -9.80 14.86 7.76
C PHE A 57 -8.99 16.16 7.96
N GLY A 58 -9.24 17.18 7.14
CA GLY A 58 -8.51 18.45 7.20
C GLY A 58 -7.12 18.35 6.59
N ASN A 59 -6.23 19.26 6.99
CA ASN A 59 -4.87 19.32 6.45
C ASN A 59 -4.02 18.15 6.97
N LEU A 60 -3.66 17.21 6.09
CA LEU A 60 -2.87 16.02 6.43
C LEU A 60 -1.38 16.28 6.68
N GLU A 61 -0.90 17.51 6.47
CA GLU A 61 0.41 17.95 6.96
C GLU A 61 0.43 18.05 8.50
N ASN A 62 -0.73 18.25 9.12
CA ASN A 62 -0.87 18.18 10.58
C ASN A 62 -0.81 16.72 11.02
N SER A 63 0.10 16.42 11.95
CA SER A 63 0.28 15.07 12.50
C SER A 63 -0.98 14.50 13.11
N GLU A 64 -1.79 15.30 13.80
CA GLU A 64 -3.03 14.86 14.45
C GLU A 64 -4.05 14.38 13.42
N ASN A 65 -4.26 15.16 12.35
CA ASN A 65 -5.16 14.79 11.26
C ASN A 65 -4.69 13.51 10.54
N MET A 66 -3.37 13.37 10.33
CA MET A 66 -2.79 12.17 9.72
C MET A 66 -2.91 10.95 10.64
N GLU A 67 -2.76 11.10 11.96
CA GLU A 67 -2.98 10.02 12.93
C GLU A 67 -4.43 9.54 12.93
N ILE A 68 -5.40 10.45 12.85
CA ILE A 68 -6.83 10.10 12.71
C ILE A 68 -7.07 9.33 11.40
N LEU A 69 -6.49 9.78 10.28
CA LEU A 69 -6.60 9.07 9.00
C LEU A 69 -5.99 7.66 9.08
N VAL A 70 -4.83 7.52 9.74
CA VAL A 70 -4.18 6.22 9.98
C VAL A 70 -5.08 5.31 10.79
N ASP A 71 -5.66 5.80 11.88
CA ASP A 71 -6.55 4.99 12.71
C ASP A 71 -7.79 4.53 11.95
N HIS A 72 -8.42 5.43 11.19
CA HIS A 72 -9.60 5.09 10.38
C HIS A 72 -9.28 4.06 9.30
N LEU A 73 -8.15 4.19 8.60
CA LEU A 73 -7.73 3.23 7.56
C LEU A 73 -7.34 1.88 8.16
N CYS A 74 -6.65 1.84 9.32
CA CYS A 74 -6.37 0.60 10.04
C CYS A 74 -7.67 -0.09 10.45
N THR A 75 -8.56 0.65 11.11
CA THR A 75 -9.87 0.15 11.56
C THR A 75 -10.72 -0.35 10.40
N PHE A 76 -10.65 0.31 9.24
CA PHE A 76 -11.35 -0.11 8.04
C PHE A 76 -10.90 -1.49 7.55
N VAL A 77 -9.59 -1.77 7.55
CA VAL A 77 -9.06 -3.08 7.16
C VAL A 77 -9.33 -4.14 8.23
N GLU A 78 -9.21 -3.81 9.52
CA GLU A 78 -9.52 -4.74 10.62
C GLU A 78 -10.98 -5.18 10.61
N ARG A 79 -11.88 -4.33 10.09
CA ARG A 79 -13.32 -4.60 9.94
C ARG A 79 -13.71 -5.08 8.54
N ASN A 80 -12.76 -5.49 7.71
CA ASN A 80 -13.05 -6.00 6.37
C ASN A 80 -14.00 -7.22 6.46
N GLN A 81 -14.95 -7.30 5.53
CA GLN A 81 -15.95 -8.39 5.51
C GLN A 81 -15.29 -9.77 5.42
N VAL A 82 -14.18 -9.84 4.69
CA VAL A 82 -13.27 -10.98 4.69
C VAL A 82 -12.11 -10.62 5.61
N PRO A 83 -12.01 -11.21 6.82
CA PRO A 83 -10.99 -10.85 7.79
C PRO A 83 -9.58 -11.07 7.25
N TRP A 84 -8.70 -10.14 7.56
CA TRP A 84 -7.27 -10.33 7.37
C TRP A 84 -6.73 -11.07 8.59
N THR A 85 -6.04 -12.18 8.36
CA THR A 85 -5.45 -13.00 9.42
C THR A 85 -3.94 -13.03 9.33
N ASP A 86 -3.29 -13.27 10.46
CA ASP A 86 -1.87 -13.63 10.50
C ASP A 86 -1.66 -15.11 10.13
N LYS A 87 -0.40 -15.56 10.23
CA LYS A 87 -0.01 -16.94 9.91
C LYS A 87 -0.61 -18.00 10.84
N HIS A 88 -1.16 -17.60 11.98
CA HIS A 88 -1.82 -18.47 12.94
C HIS A 88 -3.34 -18.49 12.75
N GLY A 89 -3.87 -17.71 11.80
CA GLY A 89 -5.31 -17.59 11.57
C GLY A 89 -5.99 -16.56 12.48
N GLU A 90 -5.23 -15.83 13.30
CA GLU A 90 -5.76 -14.81 14.19
C GLU A 90 -6.02 -13.52 13.42
N LYS A 91 -7.09 -12.81 13.77
CA LYS A 91 -7.42 -11.52 13.12
C LYS A 91 -6.29 -10.53 13.36
N ILE A 92 -5.87 -9.87 12.28
CA ILE A 92 -4.81 -8.89 12.37
C ILE A 92 -5.29 -7.66 13.16
N SER A 93 -4.39 -7.14 14.00
CA SER A 93 -4.50 -5.80 14.57
C SER A 93 -3.24 -5.02 14.22
N PHE A 94 -3.43 -3.81 13.69
CA PHE A 94 -2.33 -2.94 13.28
C PHE A 94 -1.86 -2.07 14.43
N CYS A 95 -0.54 -1.97 14.62
CA CYS A 95 0.02 -0.97 15.51
C CYS A 95 -0.02 0.42 14.85
N ARG A 96 -0.99 1.27 15.23
CA ARG A 96 -1.20 2.61 14.64
C ARG A 96 0.07 3.44 14.61
N HIS A 97 0.84 3.43 15.70
CA HIS A 97 2.11 4.15 15.79
C HIS A 97 3.13 3.70 14.73
N LEU A 98 3.27 2.38 14.52
CA LEU A 98 4.16 1.85 13.48
C LEU A 98 3.67 2.18 12.08
N ILE A 99 2.37 2.07 11.82
CA ILE A 99 1.77 2.43 10.52
C ILE A 99 1.98 3.91 10.23
N TYR A 100 1.67 4.78 11.20
CA TYR A 100 1.89 6.23 11.09
C TYR A 100 3.34 6.56 10.80
N ARG A 101 4.28 5.96 11.56
CA ARG A 101 5.72 6.21 11.37
C ARG A 101 6.17 5.86 9.96
N HIS A 102 5.81 4.68 9.45
CA HIS A 102 6.19 4.24 8.11
C HIS A 102 5.51 5.06 7.00
N ALA A 103 4.24 5.42 7.18
CA ALA A 103 3.54 6.31 6.26
C ALA A 103 4.20 7.69 6.19
N LYS A 104 4.54 8.27 7.35
CA LYS A 104 5.22 9.56 7.45
C LYS A 104 6.61 9.53 6.81
N GLU A 105 7.40 8.48 7.06
CA GLU A 105 8.70 8.26 6.42
C GLU A 105 8.57 8.24 4.88
N ALA A 106 7.56 7.56 4.35
CA ALA A 106 7.30 7.52 2.92
C ALA A 106 6.91 8.91 2.36
N CYS A 107 6.05 9.65 3.05
CA CYS A 107 5.70 11.04 2.68
C CYS A 107 6.93 11.96 2.68
N SER A 108 7.78 11.89 3.70
CA SER A 108 9.01 12.68 3.77
C SER A 108 9.97 12.37 2.61
N ARG A 109 10.11 11.09 2.25
CA ARG A 109 10.92 10.68 1.10
C ARG A 109 10.40 11.25 -0.22
N LEU A 110 9.08 11.23 -0.44
CA LEU A 110 8.47 11.80 -1.65
C LEU A 110 8.70 13.31 -1.77
N LYS A 111 8.53 14.04 -0.66
CA LYS A 111 8.83 15.48 -0.61
C LYS A 111 10.30 15.75 -0.94
N GLY A 112 11.21 14.95 -0.38
CA GLY A 112 12.64 15.05 -0.67
C GLY A 112 12.96 14.85 -2.15
N ASN A 113 12.42 13.80 -2.77
CA ASN A 113 12.62 13.51 -4.20
C ASN A 113 12.09 14.64 -5.10
N ARG A 114 10.96 15.26 -4.73
CA ARG A 114 10.39 16.40 -5.46
C ARG A 114 11.21 17.69 -5.29
N HIS A 115 11.75 17.95 -4.10
CA HIS A 115 12.66 19.06 -3.88
C HIS A 115 13.93 18.95 -4.73
N THR A 116 14.46 17.74 -4.93
CA THR A 116 15.62 17.54 -5.81
C THR A 116 15.33 17.71 -7.30
N GLN A 117 14.06 17.58 -7.73
CA GLN A 117 13.66 17.72 -9.14
C GLN A 117 13.18 19.12 -9.52
N LYS A 118 12.70 19.91 -8.56
CA LYS A 118 12.23 21.28 -8.77
C LYS A 118 13.13 22.23 -8.00
N ASP A 119 13.99 22.98 -8.70
CA ASP A 119 14.75 24.14 -8.19
C ASP A 119 13.82 25.30 -7.76
N VAL A 120 12.88 25.04 -6.84
CA VAL A 120 11.88 25.99 -6.38
C VAL A 120 11.95 26.07 -4.86
N ASN A 121 12.30 27.26 -4.35
CA ASN A 121 12.44 27.59 -2.92
C ASN A 121 11.10 27.65 -2.16
N GLY A 122 10.14 26.78 -2.47
CA GLY A 122 8.81 26.75 -1.86
C GLY A 122 8.51 25.43 -1.13
N PRO A 123 7.58 25.41 -0.16
CA PRO A 123 7.15 24.18 0.48
C PRO A 123 6.52 23.21 -0.53
N VAL A 124 6.99 21.95 -0.55
CA VAL A 124 6.40 20.89 -1.37
C VAL A 124 5.22 20.28 -0.63
N PHE A 125 4.02 20.54 -1.14
CA PHE A 125 2.80 19.88 -0.70
C PHE A 125 2.64 18.54 -1.42
N LEU A 126 2.12 17.54 -0.70
CA LEU A 126 1.75 16.26 -1.26
C LEU A 126 0.25 16.23 -1.57
N GLU A 127 -0.09 15.63 -2.69
CA GLU A 127 -1.43 15.26 -3.07
C GLU A 127 -1.97 14.19 -2.10
N LYS A 128 -3.28 14.22 -1.87
CA LYS A 128 -3.97 13.37 -0.89
C LYS A 128 -3.84 11.87 -1.20
N GLU A 129 -3.66 11.53 -2.47
CA GLU A 129 -3.36 10.19 -2.96
C GLU A 129 -2.10 9.62 -2.29
N PHE A 130 -1.04 10.42 -2.13
CA PHE A 130 0.20 9.96 -1.53
C PHE A 130 0.05 9.65 -0.04
N TYR A 131 -0.81 10.39 0.67
CA TYR A 131 -1.12 10.08 2.06
C TYR A 131 -1.81 8.72 2.19
N ILE A 132 -2.86 8.46 1.42
CA ILE A 132 -3.55 7.17 1.47
C ILE A 132 -2.64 6.04 0.97
N LEU A 133 -1.86 6.26 -0.11
CA LEU A 133 -0.91 5.28 -0.62
C LEU A 133 0.20 4.95 0.40
N SER A 134 0.70 5.94 1.15
CA SER A 134 1.70 5.71 2.19
C SER A 134 1.18 4.83 3.32
N ILE A 135 -0.07 5.05 3.73
CA ILE A 135 -0.74 4.24 4.76
C ILE A 135 -1.05 2.84 4.22
N PHE A 136 -1.51 2.75 2.97
CA PHE A 136 -1.75 1.49 2.28
C PHE A 136 -0.48 0.63 2.19
N ASP A 137 0.65 1.20 1.76
CA ASP A 137 1.94 0.49 1.70
C ASP A 137 2.37 0.00 3.09
N ALA A 138 2.27 0.87 4.11
CA ALA A 138 2.60 0.50 5.49
C ALA A 138 1.74 -0.67 6.01
N ILE A 139 0.44 -0.66 5.73
CA ILE A 139 -0.50 -1.73 6.09
C ILE A 139 -0.16 -3.03 5.35
N MET A 140 0.11 -2.98 4.05
CA MET A 140 0.46 -4.16 3.25
C MET A 140 1.80 -4.77 3.68
N ASN A 141 2.81 -3.93 3.98
CA ASN A 141 4.10 -4.37 4.51
C ASN A 141 3.96 -4.99 5.90
N TYR A 142 3.13 -4.41 6.77
CA TYR A 142 2.82 -5.00 8.06
C TYR A 142 2.16 -6.37 7.90
N TYR A 143 1.16 -6.48 7.03
CA TYR A 143 0.46 -7.74 6.76
C TYR A 143 1.41 -8.83 6.25
N ALA A 144 2.29 -8.50 5.29
CA ALA A 144 3.30 -9.43 4.80
C ALA A 144 4.24 -9.90 5.93
N LYS A 145 4.73 -8.94 6.74
CA LYS A 145 5.65 -9.21 7.85
C LYS A 145 5.06 -10.14 8.90
N VAL A 146 3.83 -9.90 9.37
CA VAL A 146 3.21 -10.78 10.39
C VAL A 146 2.95 -12.19 9.86
N ASN A 147 2.74 -12.31 8.54
CA ASN A 147 2.62 -13.59 7.86
C ASN A 147 3.98 -14.22 7.51
N SER A 148 5.10 -13.64 7.96
CA SER A 148 6.47 -14.10 7.65
C SER A 148 6.77 -14.15 6.14
N LYS A 149 6.10 -13.29 5.36
CA LYS A 149 6.25 -13.16 3.91
C LYS A 149 7.01 -11.89 3.57
N ARG A 150 7.76 -11.92 2.47
CA ARG A 150 8.61 -10.80 2.04
C ARG A 150 7.91 -9.89 1.03
N LEU A 151 7.08 -10.46 0.17
CA LEU A 151 6.41 -9.79 -0.92
C LEU A 151 4.94 -9.60 -0.58
N TRP A 152 4.31 -8.61 -1.20
CA TRP A 152 2.86 -8.52 -1.20
C TRP A 152 2.31 -8.19 -2.59
N MET A 153 1.08 -8.63 -2.82
CA MET A 153 0.29 -8.27 -3.98
C MET A 153 -1.09 -7.75 -3.56
N CYS A 154 -1.63 -6.84 -4.35
CA CYS A 154 -2.99 -6.35 -4.21
C CYS A 154 -3.75 -6.57 -5.51
N LYS A 155 -4.85 -7.32 -5.45
CA LYS A 155 -5.79 -7.36 -6.58
C LYS A 155 -6.64 -6.10 -6.54
N SER A 156 -6.56 -5.26 -7.57
CA SER A 156 -7.43 -4.09 -7.66
C SER A 156 -7.67 -3.63 -9.08
N MET A 157 -8.93 -3.70 -9.51
CA MET A 157 -9.35 -3.13 -10.79
C MET A 157 -9.26 -1.60 -10.82
N GLY A 158 -9.35 -0.95 -9.65
CA GLY A 158 -9.39 0.51 -9.55
C GLY A 158 -8.01 1.16 -9.40
N MET A 159 -6.98 0.40 -9.00
CA MET A 159 -5.65 0.97 -8.78
C MET A 159 -4.97 1.42 -10.07
N SER A 160 -5.37 0.90 -11.23
CA SER A 160 -4.86 1.37 -12.52
C SER A 160 -5.19 2.84 -12.80
N LYS A 161 -6.27 3.39 -12.20
CA LYS A 161 -6.59 4.82 -12.28
C LYS A 161 -5.56 5.71 -11.59
N TYR A 162 -4.75 5.14 -10.70
CA TYR A 162 -3.72 5.82 -9.94
C TYR A 162 -2.31 5.42 -10.43
N HIS A 163 -2.17 5.05 -11.71
CA HIS A 163 -0.90 4.58 -12.27
C HIS A 163 0.24 5.57 -12.03
N ASP A 164 0.05 6.85 -12.36
CA ASP A 164 1.10 7.87 -12.23
C ASP A 164 1.53 8.03 -10.76
N PHE A 165 0.57 8.05 -9.82
CA PHE A 165 0.85 8.07 -8.39
C PHE A 165 1.59 6.82 -7.91
N LEU A 166 1.23 5.64 -8.42
CA LEU A 166 1.90 4.39 -8.09
C LEU A 166 3.33 4.37 -8.63
N LEU A 167 3.52 4.84 -9.86
CA LEU A 167 4.82 4.91 -10.51
C LEU A 167 5.73 5.89 -9.77
N GLU A 168 5.22 7.06 -9.39
CA GLU A 168 5.96 8.02 -8.58
C GLU A 168 6.26 7.49 -7.18
N PHE A 169 5.30 6.79 -6.55
CA PHE A 169 5.47 6.27 -5.19
C PHE A 169 6.46 5.11 -5.09
N TYR A 170 6.35 4.13 -5.98
CA TYR A 170 7.15 2.90 -5.93
C TYR A 170 8.36 2.92 -6.86
N GLY A 171 8.34 3.72 -7.93
CA GLY A 171 9.35 3.72 -8.97
C GLY A 171 9.22 2.57 -9.96
N GLU A 172 9.87 2.73 -11.11
CA GLU A 172 9.91 1.74 -12.20
C GLU A 172 10.54 0.40 -11.78
N GLU A 173 11.51 0.45 -10.86
CA GLU A 173 12.23 -0.73 -10.41
C GLU A 173 11.41 -1.62 -9.47
N ARG A 174 10.48 -1.06 -8.68
CA ARG A 174 9.72 -1.79 -7.66
C ARG A 174 8.29 -2.12 -8.09
N LEU A 175 7.64 -1.27 -8.87
CA LEU A 175 6.24 -1.44 -9.27
C LEU A 175 6.10 -2.54 -10.32
N ARG A 176 5.23 -3.52 -10.08
CA ARG A 176 4.92 -4.59 -11.04
C ARG A 176 3.41 -4.75 -11.19
N TYR A 177 2.97 -4.97 -12.43
CA TYR A 177 1.58 -5.28 -12.75
C TYR A 177 1.44 -6.73 -13.22
N ILE A 178 0.35 -7.37 -12.79
CA ILE A 178 -0.11 -8.65 -13.32
C ILE A 178 -1.43 -8.37 -14.04
N TYR A 179 -1.41 -8.41 -15.37
CA TYR A 179 -2.61 -8.20 -16.18
C TYR A 179 -3.32 -9.52 -16.45
N LEU A 180 -4.63 -9.54 -16.18
CA LEU A 180 -5.53 -10.63 -16.52
C LEU A 180 -6.59 -10.10 -17.47
N VAL A 181 -6.64 -10.69 -18.65
CA VAL A 181 -7.60 -10.33 -19.72
C VAL A 181 -8.93 -11.02 -19.46
#